data_AF-A0A7Y7UQ60-F1
#
_entry.id   AF-A0A7Y7UQ60-F1
#
_cell.length_a   1.000
_cell.length_b   1.000
_cell.length_c   1.000
_cell.angle_alpha   90.00
_cell.angle_beta   90.00
_cell.angle_gamma   90.00
#
_symmetry.space_group_name_H-M   'P 1'
#
loop_
_entity.id
_entity.type
_entity.pdbx_description
1 polymer ?
#
loop_
_entity_poly.entity_id
_entity_poly.type
_entity_poly.pdbx_seq_one_letter_code
_entity_poly.pdbx_strand_id
1 'polypeptide(L)'
;MDDIERTITLPKGAQPLSAYGRNYAFDGGGRVVARYLLPFDPPKADEGCEVLLENFESRPCTKREIAASARSRARLRAAETPAGQRRWYSNARSLPFIHDGGCMQVNVEYDVAIRRIVTVSCNGYA
;
A
#
# COMPACT_ATOMS: atom_id res chain seq x y z
N MET A 1 9.14 -13.35 -10.31
CA MET A 1 8.45 -12.95 -9.06
C MET A 1 8.66 -13.97 -7.96
N ASP A 2 8.40 -15.26 -8.22
CA ASP A 2 8.60 -16.30 -7.20
C ASP A 2 10.07 -16.34 -6.73
N ASP A 3 11.02 -16.10 -7.63
CA ASP A 3 12.43 -15.90 -7.27
C ASP A 3 12.64 -14.74 -6.28
N ILE A 4 12.03 -13.57 -6.55
CA ILE A 4 12.12 -12.39 -5.69
C ILE A 4 11.58 -12.72 -4.29
N GLU A 5 10.39 -13.30 -4.23
CA GLU A 5 9.70 -13.62 -2.97
C GLU A 5 10.41 -14.72 -2.16
N ARG A 6 11.14 -15.64 -2.82
CA ARG A 6 11.91 -16.69 -2.15
C ARG A 6 13.26 -16.23 -1.64
N THR A 7 13.87 -15.23 -2.28
CA THR A 7 15.22 -14.75 -1.91
C THR A 7 15.21 -13.46 -1.11
N ILE A 8 14.05 -12.84 -0.91
CA ILE A 8 13.95 -11.57 -0.19
C ILE A 8 14.14 -11.75 1.31
N THR A 9 15.03 -10.93 1.86
CA THR A 9 15.13 -10.69 3.29
C THR A 9 14.41 -9.38 3.60
N LEU A 10 13.32 -9.45 4.34
CA LEU A 10 12.56 -8.25 4.72
C LEU A 10 13.30 -7.47 5.82
N PRO A 11 13.18 -6.13 5.85
CA PRO A 11 13.83 -5.32 6.87
C PRO A 11 13.26 -5.59 8.27
N LYS A 12 14.03 -5.26 9.30
CA LYS A 12 13.54 -5.33 10.69
C LYS A 12 12.30 -4.44 10.85
N GLY A 13 11.25 -4.98 11.48
CA GLY A 13 9.98 -4.28 11.68
C GLY A 13 8.97 -4.49 10.54
N ALA A 14 9.36 -5.14 9.45
CA ALA A 14 8.41 -5.63 8.45
C ALA A 14 7.65 -6.85 8.97
N GLN A 15 6.39 -6.97 8.54
CA GLN A 15 5.57 -8.16 8.77
C GLN A 15 6.04 -9.31 7.85
N PRO A 16 5.52 -10.54 8.03
CA PRO A 16 5.72 -11.61 7.05
C PRO A 16 5.17 -11.22 5.68
N LEU A 17 5.78 -11.73 4.61
CA LEU A 17 5.40 -11.40 3.23
C LEU A 17 3.90 -11.66 2.94
N SER A 18 3.30 -12.67 3.58
CA SER A 18 1.88 -13.01 3.45
C SER A 18 0.93 -11.95 4.03
N ALA A 19 1.40 -11.06 4.91
CA ALA A 19 0.60 -9.95 5.43
C ALA A 19 0.43 -8.82 4.41
N TYR A 20 1.27 -8.77 3.38
CA TYR A 20 1.28 -7.71 2.39
C TYR A 20 0.48 -8.07 1.14
N GLY A 21 -0.17 -7.06 0.56
CA GLY A 21 -0.51 -7.05 -0.86
C GLY A 21 0.71 -6.68 -1.68
N ARG A 22 1.07 -7.54 -2.64
CA ARG A 22 2.35 -7.44 -3.36
C ARG A 22 2.15 -6.91 -4.77
N ASN A 23 2.68 -5.72 -5.04
CA ASN A 23 2.46 -5.02 -6.30
C ASN A 23 3.77 -4.95 -7.08
N TYR A 24 3.75 -5.34 -8.35
CA TYR A 24 4.93 -5.43 -9.21
C TYR A 24 4.75 -4.62 -10.48
N ALA A 25 5.83 -4.05 -10.97
CA ALA A 25 5.90 -3.47 -12.31
C ALA A 25 7.32 -3.54 -12.85
N PHE A 26 7.45 -3.53 -14.18
CA PHE A 26 8.72 -3.23 -14.81
C PHE A 26 8.96 -1.71 -14.78
N ASP A 27 10.21 -1.30 -14.55
CA ASP A 27 10.62 0.11 -14.60
C ASP A 27 10.94 0.59 -16.03
N GLY A 28 11.04 -0.35 -16.99
CA GLY A 28 11.45 -0.08 -18.37
C GLY A 28 12.97 -0.10 -18.60
N GLY A 29 13.76 -0.22 -17.53
CA GLY A 29 15.23 -0.31 -17.54
C GLY A 29 15.76 -1.71 -17.26
N GLY A 30 14.90 -2.73 -17.30
CA GLY A 30 15.27 -4.12 -17.01
C GLY A 30 15.18 -4.51 -15.54
N ARG A 31 14.59 -3.66 -14.69
CA ARG A 31 14.29 -4.01 -13.29
C ARG A 31 12.81 -4.27 -13.08
N VAL A 32 12.54 -5.10 -12.08
CA VAL A 32 11.23 -5.20 -11.45
C VAL A 32 11.27 -4.34 -10.19
N VAL A 33 10.35 -3.38 -10.11
CA VAL A 33 10.09 -2.62 -8.89
C VAL A 33 8.84 -3.20 -8.24
N ALA A 34 8.93 -3.47 -6.94
CA ALA A 34 7.81 -3.94 -6.16
C ALA A 34 7.51 -3.03 -4.97
N ARG A 35 6.22 -2.91 -4.66
CA ARG A 35 5.73 -2.23 -3.47
C ARG A 35 4.80 -3.17 -2.72
N TYR A 36 5.22 -3.57 -1.53
CA TYR A 36 4.45 -4.45 -0.66
C TYR A 36 3.75 -3.58 0.36
N LEU A 37 2.42 -3.60 0.38
CA LEU A 37 1.62 -2.76 1.27
C LEU A 37 0.79 -3.61 2.22
N LEU A 38 0.80 -3.29 3.50
CA LEU A 38 -0.16 -3.85 4.45
C LEU A 38 -1.54 -3.31 4.10
N PRO A 39 -2.57 -4.17 3.94
CA PRO A 39 -3.92 -3.69 3.70
C PRO A 39 -4.38 -2.80 4.85
N PHE A 40 -4.84 -1.59 4.54
CA PHE A 40 -5.31 -0.66 5.55
C PHE A 40 -6.74 -1.01 5.94
N ASP A 41 -6.99 -1.26 7.22
CA ASP A 41 -8.34 -1.46 7.76
C ASP A 41 -8.81 -0.14 8.41
N PRO A 42 -9.54 0.74 7.70
CA PRO A 42 -10.01 1.97 8.29
C PRO A 42 -11.01 1.68 9.41
N PRO A 43 -11.11 2.55 10.44
CA PRO A 43 -12.21 2.55 11.39
C PRO A 43 -13.58 2.58 10.68
N LYS A 44 -14.66 2.33 11.42
CA LYS A 44 -16.02 2.34 10.84
C LYS A 44 -16.40 3.71 10.27
N ALA A 45 -17.37 3.72 9.36
CA ALA A 45 -17.77 4.92 8.61
C ALA A 45 -18.23 6.10 9.49
N ASP A 46 -18.86 5.75 10.59
CA ASP A 46 -19.46 6.60 11.61
C ASP A 46 -18.51 6.93 12.77
N GLU A 47 -17.49 6.12 12.99
CA GLU A 47 -16.54 6.30 14.08
C GLU A 47 -15.66 7.54 13.83
N GLY A 48 -15.83 8.55 14.71
CA GLY A 48 -15.09 9.81 14.63
C GLY A 48 -15.46 10.72 13.45
N CYS A 49 -16.64 10.52 12.83
CA CYS A 49 -17.07 11.37 11.71
C CYS A 49 -17.66 12.69 12.22
N GLU A 50 -16.84 13.74 12.18
CA GLU A 50 -17.21 15.11 12.52
C GLU A 50 -16.95 16.04 11.33
N VAL A 51 -17.77 17.09 11.19
CA VAL A 51 -17.60 18.15 10.21
C VAL A 51 -17.28 19.45 10.93
N LEU A 52 -16.15 20.07 10.58
CA LEU A 52 -15.79 21.41 11.04
C LEU A 52 -16.65 22.45 10.32
N LEU A 53 -17.32 23.29 11.09
CA LEU A 53 -18.14 24.40 10.62
C LEU A 53 -17.31 25.69 10.56
N GLU A 54 -17.83 26.69 9.85
CA GLU A 54 -17.14 27.99 9.69
C GLU A 54 -16.92 28.73 11.02
N ASN A 55 -17.77 28.45 12.01
CA ASN A 55 -17.66 29.00 13.37
C ASN A 55 -16.67 28.22 14.26
N PHE A 56 -15.88 27.31 13.69
CA PHE A 56 -14.94 26.42 14.38
C PHE A 56 -15.58 25.39 15.33
N GLU A 57 -16.91 25.29 15.37
CA GLU A 57 -17.58 24.19 16.05
C GLU A 57 -17.56 22.94 15.17
N SER A 58 -17.68 21.77 15.81
CA SER A 58 -17.88 20.52 15.11
C SER A 58 -19.33 20.06 15.23
N ARG A 59 -19.81 19.36 14.21
CA ARG A 59 -21.04 18.57 14.29
C ARG A 59 -20.80 17.13 13.86
N PRO A 60 -21.60 16.18 14.36
CA PRO A 60 -21.62 14.84 13.81
C PRO A 60 -21.95 14.86 12.31
N CYS A 61 -21.37 13.91 11.59
CA CYS A 61 -21.74 13.67 10.21
C CYS A 61 -23.21 13.25 10.08
N THR A 62 -23.85 13.68 9.00
CA THR A 62 -25.16 13.19 8.58
C THR A 62 -25.06 11.76 8.06
N LYS A 63 -26.18 11.03 8.04
CA LYS A 63 -26.25 9.68 7.42
C LYS A 63 -25.77 9.67 5.97
N ARG A 64 -26.00 10.76 5.22
CA ARG A 64 -25.57 10.89 3.82
C ARG A 64 -24.05 11.02 3.70
N GLU A 65 -23.42 11.81 4.58
CA GLU A 65 -21.97 11.97 4.65
C GLU A 65 -21.29 10.65 5.06
N ILE A 66 -21.82 9.97 6.08
CA ILE A 66 -21.34 8.65 6.51
C ILE A 66 -21.43 7.63 5.35
N ALA A 67 -22.56 7.58 4.64
CA ALA A 67 -22.73 6.69 3.50
C ALA A 67 -21.79 7.02 2.34
N ALA A 68 -21.49 8.30 2.10
CA ALA A 68 -20.52 8.71 1.09
C ALA A 68 -19.09 8.28 1.48
N SER A 69 -18.71 8.48 2.73
CA SER A 69 -17.44 8.02 3.29
C SER A 69 -17.29 6.51 3.18
N ALA A 70 -18.33 5.74 3.53
CA ALA A 70 -18.33 4.28 3.40
C ALA A 70 -18.09 3.83 1.95
N ARG A 71 -18.77 4.46 0.96
CA ARG A 71 -18.57 4.15 -0.47
C ARG A 71 -17.16 4.46 -0.94
N SER A 72 -16.61 5.60 -0.52
CA SER A 72 -15.23 5.98 -0.87
C SER A 72 -14.22 4.97 -0.32
N ARG A 73 -14.35 4.58 0.95
CA ARG A 73 -13.49 3.56 1.59
C ARG A 73 -13.61 2.19 0.93
N ALA A 74 -14.82 1.75 0.61
CA ALA A 74 -15.03 0.48 -0.10
C ALA A 74 -14.33 0.48 -1.47
N ARG A 75 -14.36 1.61 -2.20
CA ARG A 75 -13.65 1.76 -3.47
C ARG A 75 -12.13 1.69 -3.29
N LEU A 76 -11.58 2.35 -2.27
CA LEU A 76 -10.15 2.29 -1.96
C LEU A 76 -9.73 0.86 -1.63
N ARG A 77 -10.46 0.18 -0.74
CA ARG A 77 -10.19 -1.21 -0.36
C ARG A 77 -10.28 -2.18 -1.55
N ALA A 78 -11.23 -1.98 -2.46
CA ALA A 78 -11.33 -2.78 -3.68
C ALA A 78 -10.17 -2.51 -4.67
N ALA A 79 -9.61 -1.30 -4.65
CA ALA A 79 -8.46 -0.93 -5.46
C ALA A 79 -7.13 -1.45 -4.89
N GLU A 80 -7.06 -1.77 -3.59
CA GLU A 80 -5.88 -2.39 -2.99
C GLU A 80 -5.65 -3.82 -3.51
N THR A 81 -4.41 -4.29 -3.38
CA THR A 81 -4.09 -5.72 -3.51
C THR A 81 -4.26 -6.36 -2.13
N PRO A 82 -5.12 -7.37 -1.97
CA PRO A 82 -5.32 -8.00 -0.66
C PRO A 82 -4.06 -8.66 -0.11
N ALA A 83 -3.99 -8.82 1.21
CA ALA A 83 -2.91 -9.57 1.88
C ALA A 83 -2.74 -10.96 1.26
N GLY A 84 -1.48 -11.35 1.05
CA GLY A 84 -1.11 -12.63 0.45
C GLY A 84 -1.36 -12.70 -1.05
N GLN A 85 -1.99 -11.70 -1.67
CA GLN A 85 -2.17 -11.65 -3.11
C GLN A 85 -1.08 -10.84 -3.80
N ARG A 86 -1.06 -10.94 -5.12
CA ARG A 86 -0.11 -10.26 -5.99
C ARG A 86 -0.82 -9.59 -7.15
N ARG A 87 -0.32 -8.44 -7.59
CA ARG A 87 -0.84 -7.70 -8.74
C ARG A 87 0.29 -7.11 -9.57
N TRP A 88 0.17 -7.22 -10.89
CA TRP A 88 1.06 -6.56 -11.84
C TRP A 88 0.42 -5.28 -12.36
N TYR A 89 1.24 -4.23 -12.45
CA TYR A 89 0.89 -2.94 -13.00
C TYR A 89 1.62 -2.73 -14.32
N SER A 90 1.02 -1.96 -15.22
CA SER A 90 1.56 -1.69 -16.56
C SER A 90 2.89 -0.95 -16.55
N ASN A 91 3.17 -0.18 -15.49
CA ASN A 91 4.42 0.57 -15.33
C ASN A 91 4.63 0.93 -13.85
N ALA A 92 5.87 1.26 -13.49
CA ALA A 92 6.25 1.59 -12.11
C ALA A 92 5.54 2.83 -11.54
N ARG A 93 5.11 3.79 -12.38
CA ARG A 93 4.37 4.99 -11.93
C ARG A 93 2.96 4.67 -11.45
N SER A 94 2.38 3.59 -11.97
CA SER A 94 1.05 3.12 -11.57
C SER A 94 1.06 2.30 -10.28
N LEU A 95 2.23 1.96 -9.73
CA LEU A 95 2.29 1.23 -8.46
C LEU A 95 1.64 2.07 -7.34
N PRO A 96 0.90 1.43 -6.42
CA PRO A 96 0.36 2.12 -5.25
C PRO A 96 1.48 2.64 -4.37
N PHE A 97 1.28 3.78 -3.71
CA PHE A 97 2.23 4.36 -2.76
C PHE A 97 1.44 4.89 -1.56
N ILE A 98 1.98 4.69 -0.36
CA ILE A 98 1.51 5.39 0.84
C ILE A 98 2.54 6.42 1.26
N HIS A 99 2.04 7.56 1.75
CA HIS A 99 2.88 8.61 2.32
C HIS A 99 3.30 8.34 3.77
N ASP A 100 2.79 7.25 4.36
CA ASP A 100 3.09 6.85 5.73
C ASP A 100 4.47 6.20 5.84
N GLY A 101 5.12 6.39 6.99
CA GLY A 101 6.48 5.92 7.22
C GLY A 101 6.55 4.44 7.62
N GLY A 102 7.75 3.88 7.54
CA GLY A 102 8.04 2.56 8.07
C GLY A 102 7.55 1.42 7.20
N CYS A 103 7.43 0.24 7.80
CA CYS A 103 7.29 -1.01 7.07
C CYS A 103 5.83 -1.35 6.70
N MET A 104 4.90 -0.40 6.81
CA MET A 104 3.58 -0.51 6.19
C MET A 104 3.67 -0.56 4.67
N GLN A 105 4.73 0.04 4.11
CA GLN A 105 5.16 -0.19 2.75
C GLN A 105 6.63 -0.62 2.73
N VAL A 106 6.91 -1.73 2.03
CA VAL A 106 8.26 -2.18 1.70
C VAL A 106 8.49 -2.00 0.21
N ASN A 107 9.59 -1.31 -0.13
CA ASN A 107 10.04 -1.09 -1.50
C ASN A 107 11.11 -2.13 -1.85
N VAL A 108 11.00 -2.73 -3.02
CA VAL A 108 11.95 -3.73 -3.52
C VAL A 108 12.35 -3.37 -4.93
N GLU A 109 13.64 -3.39 -5.21
CA GLU A 109 14.16 -3.38 -6.59
C GLU A 109 14.88 -4.68 -6.88
N TYR A 110 14.58 -5.26 -8.04
CA TYR A 110 15.16 -6.51 -8.49
C TYR A 110 15.69 -6.35 -9.91
N ASP A 111 16.97 -6.66 -10.10
CA ASP A 111 17.61 -6.69 -11.40
C ASP A 111 17.35 -8.05 -12.07
N VAL A 112 16.70 -8.01 -13.23
CA VAL A 112 16.27 -9.22 -13.95
C VAL A 112 17.44 -9.91 -14.64
N ALA A 113 18.45 -9.15 -15.10
CA ALA A 113 19.57 -9.71 -15.86
C ALA A 113 20.47 -10.57 -14.97
N ILE A 114 20.78 -10.09 -13.76
CA ILE A 114 21.62 -10.81 -12.79
C ILE A 114 20.81 -11.58 -11.74
N ARG A 115 19.47 -11.55 -11.85
CA ARG A 115 18.52 -12.23 -10.96
C ARG A 115 18.73 -11.92 -9.48
N ARG A 116 19.02 -10.66 -9.15
CA ARG A 116 19.41 -10.25 -7.79
C ARG A 116 18.54 -9.10 -7.27
N ILE A 117 18.23 -9.17 -5.99
CA ILE A 117 17.65 -8.05 -5.26
C ILE A 117 18.72 -6.96 -5.11
N VAL A 118 18.39 -5.77 -5.60
CA VAL A 118 19.26 -4.59 -5.55
C VAL A 118 19.03 -3.85 -4.23
N THR A 119 17.77 -3.60 -3.88
CA THR A 119 17.40 -2.90 -2.64
C THR A 119 16.12 -3.48 -2.05
N VAL A 120 16.05 -3.44 -0.71
CA VAL A 120 14.84 -3.69 0.08
C VAL A 120 14.81 -2.69 1.22
N SER A 121 13.81 -1.84 1.28
CA SER A 121 13.70 -0.84 2.36
C SER A 121 12.26 -0.60 2.78
N CYS A 122 12.06 -0.18 4.02
CA CYS A 122 10.78 0.33 4.49
C CYS A 122 10.60 1.78 4.00
N ASN A 123 9.36 2.22 3.83
CA ASN A 123 9.08 3.54 3.30
C ASN A 123 9.67 4.64 4.18
N GLY A 124 10.29 5.65 3.57
CA GLY A 124 10.97 6.73 4.29
C GLY A 124 12.36 6.38 4.85
N TYR A 125 12.86 5.16 4.63
CA TYR A 125 14.23 4.76 4.98
C TYR A 125 15.03 4.48 3.70
N ALA A 126 16.21 5.11 3.58
CA ALA A 126 17.19 4.87 2.52
C ALA A 126 18.34 4.00 3.06
#